data_AF-A0A7C2A9M3-F1
#
_entry.id   AF-A0A7C2A9M3-F1
#
_cell.length_a   1.000
_cell.length_b   1.000
_cell.length_c   1.000
_cell.angle_alpha   90.00
_cell.angle_beta   90.00
_cell.angle_gamma   90.00
#
_symmetry.space_group_name_H-M   'P 1'
#
loop_
_entity.id
_entity.type
_entity.pdbx_description
1 polymer ?
#
loop_
_entity_poly.entity_id
_entity_poly.type
_entity_poly.pdbx_seq_one_letter_code
_entity_poly.pdbx_strand_id
1 'polypeptide(L)' 'MYFPNDMLSKLKRKANEENTTIADIVRKAVSESLKKKRRRDWEKDPLWNMIGASSSKDKDLSINHDKYLYGKK' A
#
# COMPACT_ATOMS: atom_id res chain seq x y z
N MET A 1 18.65 -17.10 -0.38
CA MET A 1 18.42 -15.63 -0.32
C MET A 1 19.65 -15.01 0.33
N TYR A 2 20.20 -13.95 -0.25
CA TYR A 2 21.38 -13.29 0.31
C TYR A 2 20.95 -12.22 1.32
N PHE A 3 21.63 -12.20 2.48
CA PHE A 3 21.56 -11.11 3.44
C PHE A 3 22.95 -10.51 3.59
N PRO A 4 23.09 -9.18 3.52
CA PRO A 4 24.34 -8.50 3.86
C PRO A 4 24.85 -8.89 5.25
N ASN A 5 26.17 -8.89 5.43
CA ASN A 5 26.81 -9.40 6.66
C ASN A 5 26.36 -8.65 7.93
N ASP A 6 26.14 -7.35 7.83
CA ASP A 6 25.64 -6.53 8.94
C ASP A 6 24.21 -6.95 9.35
N MET A 7 23.36 -7.24 8.37
CA MET A 7 22.00 -7.72 8.57
C MET A 7 21.99 -9.12 9.18
N LEU A 8 22.86 -10.01 8.70
CA LEU A 8 22.98 -11.36 9.25
C LEU A 8 23.43 -11.34 10.71
N SER A 9 24.35 -10.45 11.07
CA SER A 9 24.81 -10.26 12.45
C SER A 9 23.67 -9.80 13.37
N LYS A 10 22.88 -8.81 12.91
CA LYS A 10 21.69 -8.33 13.64
C LYS A 10 20.64 -9.42 13.81
N LEU A 11 20.38 -10.21 12.76
CA LEU A 11 19.43 -11.33 12.81
C LEU A 11 19.88 -12.42 13.79
N LYS A 12 21.19 -12.76 13.79
CA LYS A 12 21.76 -13.70 14.76
C LYS A 12 21.59 -13.22 16.19
N ARG A 13 21.89 -11.94 16.46
CA ARG A 13 21.74 -11.36 17.80
C ARG A 13 20.30 -11.43 18.27
N LYS A 14 19.36 -11.02 17.41
CA LYS A 14 17.92 -11.06 17.69
C LYS A 14 17.41 -12.49 17.92
N ALA A 15 17.87 -13.46 17.12
CA ALA A 15 17.53 -14.87 17.30
C ALA A 15 17.97 -15.39 18.67
N ASN A 16 19.16 -14.99 19.13
CA ASN A 16 19.67 -15.36 20.44
C ASN A 16 18.89 -14.69 21.58
N GLU A 17 18.59 -13.38 21.45
CA GLU A 17 17.76 -12.64 22.41
C GLU A 17 16.36 -13.24 22.56
N GLU A 18 15.74 -13.68 21.46
CA GLU A 18 14.39 -14.25 21.43
C GLU A 18 14.36 -15.79 21.64
N ASN A 19 15.49 -16.45 21.90
CA ASN A 19 15.62 -17.91 21.98
C ASN A 19 14.93 -18.64 20.82
N THR A 20 15.14 -18.14 19.60
CA THR A 20 14.50 -18.66 18.38
C THR A 20 15.50 -18.79 17.24
N THR A 21 15.04 -19.23 16.07
CA THR A 21 15.89 -19.35 14.88
C THR A 21 15.74 -18.14 13.97
N ILE A 22 16.80 -17.82 13.22
CA ILE A 22 16.73 -16.81 12.15
C ILE A 22 15.62 -17.16 11.16
N ALA A 23 15.45 -18.45 10.86
CA ALA A 23 14.41 -18.92 9.95
C ALA A 23 13.00 -18.58 10.46
N ASP A 24 12.74 -18.72 11.77
CA ASP A 24 11.45 -18.35 12.36
C ASP A 24 11.21 -16.85 12.34
N ILE A 25 12.22 -16.05 12.63
CA ILE A 25 12.14 -14.59 12.53
C ILE A 25 11.77 -14.19 11.09
N VAL A 26 12.48 -14.73 10.09
CA VAL A 26 12.23 -14.45 8.68
C VAL A 26 10.82 -14.92 8.29
N ARG A 27 10.43 -16.13 8.69
CA ARG A 27 9.10 -16.70 8.41
C ARG A 27 7.98 -15.82 8.95
N LYS A 28 8.09 -15.37 10.20
CA LYS A 28 7.11 -14.46 10.83
C LYS A 28 7.05 -13.12 10.11
N ALA A 29 8.21 -12.48 9.90
CA ALA A 29 8.29 -11.18 9.24
C ALA A 29 7.69 -11.20 7.82
N VAL A 30 8.02 -12.24 7.03
CA VAL A 30 7.46 -12.42 5.69
C VAL A 30 5.95 -12.67 5.75
N SER A 31 5.49 -13.54 6.66
CA SER A 31 4.07 -13.84 6.82
C SER A 31 3.25 -12.61 7.20
N GLU A 32 3.75 -11.79 8.13
CA GLU A 32 3.12 -10.54 8.55
C GLU A 32 3.11 -9.50 7.43
N SER A 33 4.21 -9.34 6.70
CA SER A 33 4.29 -8.44 5.55
C SER A 33 3.26 -8.81 4.47
N LEU A 34 3.14 -10.10 4.15
CA LEU A 34 2.16 -10.61 3.19
C LEU A 34 0.71 -10.44 3.68
N LYS A 35 0.45 -10.66 4.97
CA LYS A 35 -0.87 -10.38 5.57
C LYS A 35 -1.22 -8.90 5.54
N LYS A 36 -0.26 -8.01 5.83
CA LYS A 36 -0.45 -6.55 5.77
C LYS A 36 -0.75 -6.08 4.35
N LYS A 37 -0.10 -6.68 3.33
CA LYS A 37 -0.40 -6.41 1.92
C LYS A 37 -1.81 -6.86 1.52
N ARG A 38 -2.27 -8.00 2.04
CA ARG A 38 -3.65 -8.48 1.82
C ARG A 38 -4.72 -7.64 2.51
N ARG A 39 -4.41 -7.03 3.66
CA ARG A 39 -5.34 -6.16 4.42
C ARG A 39 -5.46 -4.73 3.88
N ARG A 40 -4.84 -4.40 2.74
CA ARG A 40 -5.19 -3.19 2.00
C ARG A 40 -6.54 -3.44 1.33
N ASP A 41 -7.59 -3.41 2.14
CA ASP A 41 -8.99 -3.36 1.70
C ASP A 41 -9.15 -2.04 0.93
N TRP A 42 -8.94 -2.07 -0.39
CA TRP A 42 -9.23 -0.93 -1.25
C TRP A 42 -10.71 -0.52 -1.12
N GLU A 43 -11.61 -1.46 -0.82
CA GLU A 43 -13.02 -1.21 -0.50
C GLU A 43 -13.26 -0.35 0.74
N LYS A 44 -12.30 -0.27 1.68
CA LYS A 44 -12.39 0.57 2.90
C LYS A 44 -11.58 1.84 2.81
N ASP A 45 -10.93 2.11 1.68
CA ASP A 45 -10.17 3.34 1.50
C ASP A 45 -11.15 4.52 1.32
N PRO A 46 -11.12 5.56 2.18
CA PRO A 46 -12.00 6.73 2.05
C PRO A 46 -11.86 7.43 0.70
N LEU A 47 -10.67 7.39 0.09
CA LEU A 47 -10.41 7.96 -1.23
C LEU A 47 -10.99 7.07 -2.35
N TRP A 48 -11.12 5.76 -2.13
CA TRP A 48 -11.76 4.85 -3.10
C TRP A 48 -13.24 5.18 -3.28
N ASN A 49 -13.94 5.54 -2.19
CA ASN A 49 -15.32 6.02 -2.25
C ASN A 49 -15.45 7.46 -2.80
N MET A 50 -14.36 8.22 -2.88
CA MET A 50 -14.35 9.54 -3.52
C MET A 50 -14.22 9.46 -5.05
N ILE A 51 -13.70 8.35 -5.59
CA ILE A 51 -13.63 8.12 -7.03
C ILE A 51 -15.04 7.81 -7.55
N GLY A 52 -15.76 8.84 -7.98
CA GLY A 52 -17.13 8.75 -8.49
C GLY A 52 -18.14 9.66 -7.77
N ALA A 53 -17.81 10.15 -6.56
CA ALA A 53 -18.64 11.12 -5.85
C ALA A 53 -18.65 12.51 -6.53
N SER A 54 -17.65 12.78 -7.36
CA SER A 54 -17.59 13.95 -8.26
C SER A 54 -18.30 13.69 -9.61
N SER A 55 -19.36 12.88 -9.64
CA SER A 55 -20.28 12.91 -10.77
C SER A 55 -21.14 14.18 -10.64
N SER A 56 -20.62 15.30 -11.12
CA SER A 56 -21.46 16.44 -11.49
C SER A 56 -22.61 15.93 -12.38
N LYS A 57 -23.81 16.49 -12.22
CA LYS A 57 -24.98 16.16 -13.06
C LYS A 57 -24.67 16.22 -14.56
N ASP A 58 -23.71 17.05 -14.93
CA ASP A 58 -23.20 17.20 -16.28
C ASP A 58 -22.19 16.08 -16.58
N LYS A 59 -22.66 15.08 -17.34
CA LYS A 59 -21.88 13.92 -17.79
C LYS A 59 -20.86 14.26 -18.89
N ASP A 60 -20.85 15.49 -19.38
CA ASP A 60 -20.05 15.93 -20.52
C ASP A 60 -18.86 16.81 -20.12
N LEU A 61 -18.61 17.01 -18.82
CA LEU A 61 -17.43 17.77 -18.37
C LEU A 61 -16.15 17.21 -19.00
N SER A 62 -16.01 15.88 -19.09
CA SER A 62 -14.83 15.24 -19.68
C SER A 62 -14.65 15.50 -21.19
N ILE A 63 -15.75 15.83 -21.88
CA ILE A 63 -15.84 15.88 -23.35
C ILE A 63 -15.83 17.34 -23.83
N ASN A 64 -16.52 18.23 -23.10
CA ASN A 64 -16.72 19.63 -23.45
C ASN A 64 -15.95 20.57 -22.52
N HIS A 65 -14.79 20.16 -22.00
CA HIS A 65 -13.98 20.98 -21.08
C HIS A 65 -13.77 22.41 -21.60
N ASP A 66 -13.52 22.57 -22.90
CA ASP A 66 -13.30 23.89 -23.52
C ASP A 66 -14.50 24.82 -23.38
N LYS A 67 -15.74 24.30 -23.45
CA LYS A 67 -16.96 25.08 -23.23
C LYS A 67 -17.05 25.58 -21.79
N TYR A 68 -16.62 24.78 -20.81
CA TYR A 68 -16.68 25.15 -19.40
C TYR A 68 -15.52 26.04 -18.97
N LEU A 69 -14.35 25.87 -19.59
CA LEU A 69 -13.15 26.66 -19.30
C LEU A 69 -13.15 28.01 -20.04
N TYR A 70 -13.68 28.06 -21.27
CA TYR A 70 -13.58 29.23 -22.15
C TYR A 70 -14.92 29.78 -22.64
N GLY A 71 -16.05 29.13 -22.32
CA GLY A 71 -17.38 29.54 -22.77
C GLY A 71 -18.04 30.66 -21.96
N LYS A 72 -17.37 31.22 -20.93
CA LYS A 72 -17.82 32.46 -20.29
C LYS A 72 -17.35 33.66 -21.11
N LYS A 73 -18.24 34.17 -21.97
CA LYS A 73 -18.32 35.60 -22.29
C LYS A 73 -19.46 36.21 -21.49
#